data_AF-A0A8I2YLY2-F1
#
_entry.id   AF-A0A8I2YLY2-F1
#
_cell.length_a   1.000
_cell.length_b   1.000
_cell.length_c   1.000
_cell.angle_alpha   90.00
_cell.angle_beta   90.00
_cell.angle_gamma   90.00
#
_symmetry.space_group_name_H-M   'P 1'
#
loop_
_entity.id
_entity.type
_entity.pdbx_description
1 polymer ?
#
loop_
_entity_poly.entity_id
_entity_poly.type
_entity_poly.pdbx_seq_one_letter_code
_entity_poly.pdbx_strand_id
1 'polypeptide(L)'
;MSPSGLNQTISPAHAAAARDVCYHSIASLTFLVWYAIVTLDDEVQYIWTMRNTNIFKWVYFFLRYVVILAHVTHNVFIKQLADGSNPPIHCTIWFIYSLGFSQVLATLLELILATRVFALYNRSRRIAFLVLILILTETGGSVRILWQQQYTDFHGMCLLIKGSLGSKYQTIFGFIIHCTLIGLTLIKYFFALRAGWGRAPLVSLVVRDNSTVYATILFLVISVVIMCGLERERAVAIILFVIIIFGAMALLMA
;
A
#
# COMPACT_ATOMS: atom_id res chain seq x y z
N MET A 1 -11.61 -48.69 -10.44
CA MET A 1 -10.14 -48.75 -10.36
C MET A 1 -9.66 -47.32 -10.13
N SER A 2 -9.20 -47.07 -8.90
CA SER A 2 -8.58 -45.86 -8.32
C SER A 2 -9.15 -44.45 -8.58
N PRO A 3 -9.79 -43.82 -7.57
CA PRO A 3 -9.67 -42.39 -7.38
C PRO A 3 -8.28 -42.12 -6.78
N SER A 4 -7.38 -41.53 -7.56
CA SER A 4 -6.09 -41.03 -7.07
C SER A 4 -6.34 -39.81 -6.19
N GLY A 5 -6.69 -40.07 -4.92
CA GLY A 5 -6.66 -39.11 -3.84
C GLY A 5 -5.23 -38.63 -3.65
N LEU A 6 -4.95 -37.45 -4.19
CA LEU A 6 -3.80 -36.62 -3.84
C LEU A 6 -3.92 -36.26 -2.35
N ASN A 7 -3.45 -37.16 -1.50
CA ASN A 7 -3.14 -36.86 -0.12
C ASN A 7 -1.86 -36.01 -0.14
N GLN A 8 -1.98 -34.75 -0.58
CA GLN A 8 -0.99 -33.72 -0.34
C GLN A 8 -1.00 -33.49 1.17
N THR A 9 -0.18 -34.25 1.89
CA THR A 9 0.16 -33.95 3.27
C THR A 9 0.67 -32.52 3.29
N ILE A 10 -0.15 -31.61 3.82
CA ILE A 10 0.19 -30.21 4.05
C ILE A 10 1.49 -30.23 4.85
N SER A 11 2.61 -29.93 4.19
CA SER A 11 3.91 -29.96 4.87
C SER A 11 3.86 -28.98 6.04
N PRO A 12 4.39 -29.34 7.23
CA PRO A 12 4.27 -28.53 8.45
C PRO A 12 4.79 -27.10 8.30
N ALA A 13 5.69 -26.86 7.33
CA ALA A 13 6.15 -25.53 6.97
C ALA A 13 5.02 -24.61 6.46
N HIS A 14 4.07 -25.13 5.69
CA HIS A 14 2.96 -24.37 5.12
C HIS A 14 1.92 -24.01 6.18
N ALA A 15 1.63 -24.94 7.09
CA ALA A 15 0.72 -24.68 8.21
C ALA A 15 1.28 -23.62 9.17
N ALA A 16 2.60 -23.59 9.36
CA ALA A 16 3.27 -22.53 10.11
C ALA A 16 3.17 -21.17 9.39
N ALA A 17 3.40 -21.12 8.08
CA ALA A 17 3.28 -19.90 7.29
C ALA A 17 1.85 -19.32 7.31
N ALA A 18 0.82 -20.15 7.15
CA ALA A 18 -0.58 -19.71 7.23
C ALA A 18 -0.93 -19.13 8.60
N ARG A 19 -0.40 -19.75 9.67
CA ARG A 19 -0.58 -19.30 11.05
C ARG A 19 0.09 -17.94 11.30
N ASP A 20 1.33 -17.77 10.85
CA ASP A 20 2.06 -16.51 10.96
C ASP A 20 1.31 -15.37 10.25
N VAL A 21 0.82 -15.63 9.03
CA VAL A 21 0.01 -14.67 8.27
C VAL A 21 -1.24 -14.27 9.04
N CYS A 22 -1.97 -15.23 9.63
CA CYS A 22 -3.17 -14.92 10.41
C CYS A 22 -2.87 -14.06 11.64
N TYR A 23 -1.80 -14.37 12.38
CA TYR A 23 -1.39 -13.55 13.53
C TYR A 23 -1.04 -12.12 13.12
N HIS A 24 -0.25 -11.96 12.05
CA HIS A 24 0.10 -10.64 11.54
C HIS A 24 -1.13 -9.87 11.05
N SER A 25 -2.07 -10.54 10.39
CA SER A 25 -3.30 -9.93 9.87
C SER A 25 -4.23 -9.41 10.98
N ILE A 26 -4.34 -10.15 12.09
CA ILE A 26 -5.15 -9.75 13.25
C ILE A 26 -4.45 -8.63 14.03
N ALA A 27 -3.13 -8.74 14.26
CA ALA A 27 -2.36 -7.69 14.92
C ALA A 27 -2.43 -6.38 14.13
N SER A 28 -2.31 -6.48 12.81
CA SER A 28 -2.50 -5.42 11.82
C SER A 28 -3.84 -4.71 11.96
N LEU A 29 -4.93 -5.48 11.92
CA LEU A 29 -6.28 -4.95 12.02
C LEU A 29 -6.50 -4.28 13.38
N THR A 30 -6.01 -4.90 14.44
CA THR A 30 -6.08 -4.34 15.81
C THR A 30 -5.39 -2.98 15.89
N PHE A 31 -4.18 -2.88 15.32
CA PHE A 31 -3.43 -1.62 15.31
C PHE A 31 -4.14 -0.52 14.50
N LEU A 32 -4.68 -0.88 13.34
CA LEU A 32 -5.41 0.07 12.49
C LEU A 32 -6.69 0.58 13.17
N VAL A 33 -7.45 -0.31 13.80
CA VAL A 33 -8.67 0.04 14.55
C VAL A 33 -8.32 0.87 15.78
N TRP A 34 -7.28 0.48 16.52
CA TRP A 34 -6.77 1.26 17.65
C TRP A 34 -6.41 2.69 17.23
N TYR A 35 -5.64 2.83 16.15
CA TYR A 35 -5.25 4.13 15.61
C TYR A 35 -6.48 4.97 15.19
N ALA A 36 -7.48 4.35 14.57
CA ALA A 36 -8.73 5.01 14.24
C ALA A 36 -9.42 5.53 15.51
N ILE A 37 -9.60 4.69 16.54
CA ILE A 37 -10.25 5.10 17.79
C ILE A 37 -9.53 6.27 18.45
N VAL A 38 -8.20 6.21 18.57
CA VAL A 38 -7.40 7.28 19.21
C VAL A 38 -7.50 8.61 18.47
N THR A 39 -7.66 8.59 17.15
CA THR A 39 -7.73 9.81 16.33
C THR A 39 -9.18 10.27 16.06
N LEU A 40 -10.17 9.62 16.67
CA LEU A 40 -11.59 9.93 16.44
C LEU A 40 -12.01 11.27 17.06
N ASP A 41 -11.46 11.63 18.22
CA ASP A 41 -11.76 12.90 18.89
C ASP A 41 -11.36 14.10 18.01
N ASP A 42 -10.14 14.06 17.47
CA ASP A 42 -9.64 15.06 16.53
C ASP A 42 -10.45 15.05 15.22
N GLU A 43 -10.83 13.87 14.72
CA GLU A 43 -11.65 13.73 13.50
C GLU A 43 -12.99 14.45 13.63
N VAL A 44 -13.69 14.26 14.74
CA VAL A 44 -15.00 14.88 15.00
C VAL A 44 -14.85 16.40 15.12
N GLN A 45 -13.76 16.88 15.73
CA GLN A 45 -13.55 18.31 15.88
C GLN A 45 -13.18 19.01 14.57
N TYR A 46 -12.25 18.44 13.79
CA TYR A 46 -11.64 19.11 12.64
C TYR A 46 -12.24 18.70 11.30
N ILE A 47 -12.60 17.43 11.10
CA ILE A 47 -13.03 16.92 9.79
C ILE A 47 -14.55 16.98 9.63
N TRP A 48 -15.31 16.69 10.69
CA TRP A 48 -16.77 16.66 10.62
C TRP A 48 -17.36 18.07 10.45
N THR A 49 -16.70 19.07 11.03
CA THR A 49 -17.06 20.49 10.92
C THR A 49 -16.79 21.07 9.52
N MET A 50 -15.99 20.40 8.68
CA MET A 50 -15.77 20.82 7.30
C MET A 50 -17.04 20.70 6.45
N ARG A 51 -17.20 21.62 5.50
CA ARG A 51 -18.29 21.60 4.52
C ARG A 51 -18.28 20.29 3.71
N ASN A 52 -19.46 19.70 3.50
CA ASN A 52 -19.62 18.44 2.75
C ASN A 52 -19.21 18.51 1.26
N THR A 53 -18.98 19.71 0.73
CA THR A 53 -18.47 19.92 -0.63
C THR A 53 -16.94 19.83 -0.72
N ASN A 54 -16.23 19.73 0.41
CA ASN A 54 -14.78 19.67 0.41
C ASN A 54 -14.28 18.26 0.00
N ILE A 55 -13.50 18.19 -1.08
CA ILE A 55 -12.91 16.94 -1.58
C ILE A 55 -12.00 16.29 -0.54
N PHE A 56 -11.24 17.08 0.23
CA PHE A 56 -10.33 16.57 1.26
C PHE A 56 -11.07 15.77 2.34
N LYS A 57 -12.31 16.17 2.68
CA LYS A 57 -13.17 15.43 3.61
C LYS A 57 -13.44 14.02 3.09
N TRP A 58 -13.85 13.90 1.83
CA TRP A 58 -14.15 12.60 1.21
C TRP A 58 -12.92 11.73 1.02
N VAL A 59 -11.78 12.33 0.64
CA VAL A 59 -10.50 11.61 0.54
C VAL A 59 -10.09 11.05 1.90
N TYR A 60 -10.24 11.83 2.98
CA TYR A 60 -9.98 11.38 4.34
C TYR A 60 -10.89 10.22 4.75
N PHE A 61 -12.22 10.35 4.55
CA PHE A 61 -13.17 9.27 4.85
C PHE A 61 -12.87 8.01 4.04
N PHE A 62 -12.54 8.16 2.77
CA PHE A 62 -12.14 7.03 1.93
C PHE A 62 -10.91 6.32 2.50
N LEU A 63 -9.84 7.07 2.77
CA LEU A 63 -8.60 6.54 3.33
C LEU A 63 -8.78 5.84 4.68
N ARG A 64 -9.71 6.34 5.51
CA ARG A 64 -9.94 5.79 6.85
C ARG A 64 -10.80 4.53 6.79
N TYR A 65 -12.02 4.66 6.32
CA TYR A 65 -13.04 3.63 6.48
C TYR A 65 -12.92 2.55 5.40
N VAL A 66 -12.53 2.90 4.18
CA VAL A 66 -12.37 1.92 3.10
C VAL A 66 -11.12 1.06 3.34
N VAL A 67 -10.04 1.62 3.90
CA VAL A 67 -8.86 0.82 4.27
C VAL A 67 -9.17 -0.15 5.40
N ILE A 68 -9.89 0.29 6.44
CA ILE A 68 -10.32 -0.61 7.52
C ILE A 68 -11.21 -1.72 6.97
N LEU A 69 -12.21 -1.37 6.15
CA LEU A 69 -13.10 -2.35 5.53
C LEU A 69 -12.34 -3.35 4.66
N ALA A 70 -11.41 -2.86 3.83
CA ALA A 70 -10.59 -3.72 2.97
C ALA A 70 -9.67 -4.64 3.77
N HIS A 71 -9.16 -4.19 4.92
CA HIS A 71 -8.39 -5.05 5.82
C HIS A 71 -9.26 -6.13 6.48
N VAL A 72 -10.49 -5.78 6.87
CA VAL A 72 -11.45 -6.75 7.43
C VAL A 72 -11.80 -7.80 6.39
N THR A 73 -12.15 -7.41 5.16
CA THR A 73 -12.47 -8.35 4.09
C THR A 73 -11.27 -9.26 3.81
N HIS A 74 -10.07 -8.71 3.72
CA HIS A 74 -8.86 -9.49 3.49
C HIS A 74 -8.61 -10.54 4.59
N ASN A 75 -8.83 -10.19 5.86
CA ASN A 75 -8.73 -11.13 6.99
C ASN A 75 -9.75 -12.27 6.89
N VAL A 76 -10.98 -11.98 6.46
CA VAL A 76 -12.03 -13.00 6.24
C VAL A 76 -11.63 -13.94 5.11
N PHE A 77 -11.17 -13.39 3.98
CA PHE A 77 -10.74 -14.20 2.85
C PHE A 77 -9.54 -15.09 3.19
N ILE A 78 -8.53 -14.59 3.91
CA ILE A 78 -7.38 -15.42 4.32
C ILE A 78 -7.82 -16.63 5.14
N LYS A 79 -8.74 -16.46 6.09
CA LYS A 79 -9.25 -17.58 6.90
C LYS A 79 -9.95 -18.61 6.02
N GLN A 80 -10.81 -18.16 5.11
CA GLN A 80 -11.50 -19.05 4.17
C GLN A 80 -10.51 -19.77 3.26
N LEU A 81 -9.48 -19.09 2.75
CA LEU A 81 -8.48 -19.68 1.86
C LEU A 81 -7.56 -20.68 2.58
N ALA A 82 -7.36 -20.53 3.89
CA ALA A 82 -6.58 -21.47 4.70
C ALA A 82 -7.28 -22.84 4.88
N ASP A 83 -8.61 -22.91 4.69
CA ASP A 83 -9.38 -24.16 4.81
C ASP A 83 -9.15 -25.12 3.61
N GLY A 84 -8.43 -24.70 2.56
CA GLY A 84 -7.96 -25.57 1.48
C GLY A 84 -9.02 -26.13 0.53
N SER A 85 -10.31 -25.85 0.78
CA SER A 85 -11.45 -26.38 0.01
C SER A 85 -11.96 -25.43 -1.09
N ASN A 86 -11.32 -24.27 -1.32
CA ASN A 86 -11.89 -23.25 -2.20
C ASN A 86 -11.56 -23.48 -3.67
N PRO A 87 -12.53 -23.26 -4.59
CA PRO A 87 -12.25 -23.33 -6.00
C PRO A 87 -11.26 -22.23 -6.44
N PRO A 88 -10.42 -22.49 -7.46
CA PRO A 88 -9.32 -21.61 -7.88
C PRO A 88 -9.78 -20.20 -8.27
N ILE A 89 -11.03 -20.05 -8.68
CA ILE A 89 -11.64 -18.74 -8.99
C ILE A 89 -11.62 -17.78 -7.79
N HIS A 90 -11.83 -18.26 -6.56
CA HIS A 90 -11.79 -17.39 -5.38
C HIS A 90 -10.37 -16.93 -5.06
N CYS A 91 -9.36 -17.78 -5.31
CA CYS A 91 -7.96 -17.38 -5.20
C CYS A 91 -7.64 -16.22 -6.15
N THR A 92 -8.05 -16.35 -7.42
CA THR A 92 -7.83 -15.33 -8.45
C THR A 92 -8.50 -14.01 -8.08
N ILE A 93 -9.77 -14.06 -7.67
CA ILE A 93 -10.52 -12.87 -7.27
C ILE A 93 -9.86 -12.18 -6.08
N TRP A 94 -9.50 -12.93 -5.03
CA TRP A 94 -8.85 -12.38 -3.86
C TRP A 94 -7.48 -11.76 -4.18
N PHE A 95 -6.70 -12.39 -5.06
CA PHE A 95 -5.40 -11.89 -5.46
C PHE A 95 -5.51 -10.60 -6.28
N ILE A 96 -6.41 -10.57 -7.27
CA ILE A 96 -6.71 -9.36 -8.06
C ILE A 96 -7.22 -8.24 -7.16
N TYR A 97 -8.11 -8.56 -6.22
CA TYR A 97 -8.62 -7.60 -5.25
C TYR A 97 -7.49 -7.00 -4.40
N SER A 98 -6.62 -7.86 -3.85
CA SER A 98 -5.53 -7.41 -2.97
C SER A 98 -4.51 -6.56 -3.71
N LEU A 99 -4.11 -6.96 -4.92
CA LEU A 99 -3.21 -6.18 -5.76
C LEU A 99 -3.85 -4.86 -6.21
N GLY A 100 -5.09 -4.90 -6.69
CA GLY A 100 -5.82 -3.71 -7.14
C GLY A 100 -6.00 -2.70 -6.00
N PHE A 101 -6.37 -3.16 -4.81
CA PHE A 101 -6.52 -2.30 -3.64
C PHE A 101 -5.19 -1.66 -3.23
N SER A 102 -4.10 -2.44 -3.19
CA SER A 102 -2.77 -1.92 -2.89
C SER A 102 -2.31 -0.86 -3.90
N GLN A 103 -2.62 -1.06 -5.19
CA GLN A 103 -2.31 -0.09 -6.24
C GLN A 103 -3.10 1.21 -6.08
N VAL A 104 -4.39 1.14 -5.72
CA VAL A 104 -5.21 2.33 -5.48
C VAL A 104 -4.62 3.17 -4.35
N LEU A 105 -4.20 2.52 -3.26
CA LEU A 105 -3.56 3.23 -2.15
C LEU A 105 -2.21 3.83 -2.54
N ALA A 106 -1.37 3.10 -3.28
CA ALA A 106 -0.10 3.61 -3.78
C ALA A 106 -0.30 4.85 -4.66
N THR A 107 -1.21 4.80 -5.63
CA THR A 107 -1.53 5.94 -6.50
C THR A 107 -2.10 7.13 -5.74
N LEU A 108 -2.91 6.90 -4.70
CA LEU A 108 -3.41 7.99 -3.87
C LEU A 108 -2.29 8.67 -3.08
N LEU A 109 -1.32 7.90 -2.58
CA LEU A 109 -0.13 8.43 -1.92
C LEU A 109 0.77 9.20 -2.89
N GLU A 110 1.00 8.67 -4.08
CA GLU A 110 1.72 9.37 -5.14
C GLU A 110 1.03 10.70 -5.49
N LEU A 111 -0.30 10.73 -5.53
CA LEU A 111 -1.07 11.96 -5.78
C LEU A 111 -0.91 12.96 -4.63
N ILE A 112 -0.95 12.51 -3.38
CA ILE A 112 -0.71 13.37 -2.20
C ILE A 112 0.72 13.93 -2.24
N LEU A 113 1.72 13.11 -2.54
CA LEU A 113 3.10 13.56 -2.73
C LEU A 113 3.22 14.55 -3.89
N ALA A 114 2.58 14.25 -5.02
CA ALA A 114 2.57 15.08 -6.22
C ALA A 114 1.98 16.47 -5.96
N THR A 115 0.86 16.55 -5.24
CA THR A 115 0.23 17.84 -4.91
C THR A 115 1.14 18.68 -4.01
N ARG A 116 1.84 18.07 -3.06
CA ARG A 116 2.83 18.76 -2.20
C ARG A 116 4.03 19.24 -3.00
N VAL A 117 4.59 18.41 -3.88
CA VAL A 117 5.67 18.80 -4.80
C VAL A 117 5.22 19.95 -5.69
N PHE A 118 4.03 19.86 -6.26
CA PHE A 118 3.47 20.90 -7.13
C PHE A 118 3.30 22.24 -6.41
N ALA A 119 2.81 22.22 -5.17
CA ALA A 119 2.71 23.41 -4.34
C ALA A 119 4.10 24.00 -4.04
N LEU A 120 5.08 23.16 -3.70
CA LEU A 120 6.43 23.58 -3.34
C LEU A 120 7.24 24.13 -4.53
N TYR A 121 6.97 23.64 -5.74
CA TYR A 121 7.60 24.11 -6.98
C TYR A 121 6.81 25.23 -7.67
N ASN A 122 6.11 26.05 -6.87
CA ASN A 122 5.40 27.23 -7.33
C ASN A 122 4.47 26.94 -8.54
N ARG A 123 3.78 25.81 -8.51
CA ARG A 123 2.83 25.37 -9.55
C ARG A 123 3.44 25.28 -10.97
N SER A 124 4.73 24.98 -11.09
CA SER A 124 5.37 24.79 -12.39
C SER A 124 4.74 23.64 -13.18
N ARG A 125 4.18 23.95 -14.35
CA ARG A 125 3.54 22.96 -15.25
C ARG A 125 4.50 21.85 -15.69
N ARG A 126 5.80 22.14 -15.78
CA ARG A 126 6.82 21.15 -16.18
C ARG A 126 6.92 20.00 -15.17
N ILE A 127 6.85 20.34 -13.88
CA ILE A 127 6.98 19.36 -12.80
C ILE A 127 5.67 18.60 -12.62
N ALA A 128 4.53 19.27 -12.76
CA ALA A 128 3.24 18.59 -12.82
C ALA A 128 3.21 17.54 -13.93
N PHE A 129 3.69 17.88 -15.13
CA PHE A 129 3.73 16.97 -16.26
C PHE A 129 4.70 15.79 -16.03
N LEU A 130 5.89 16.05 -15.48
CA LEU A 130 6.84 14.99 -15.12
C LEU A 130 6.23 14.01 -14.11
N VAL A 131 5.67 14.53 -13.02
CA VAL A 131 5.07 13.70 -11.97
C VAL A 131 3.86 12.92 -12.50
N LEU A 132 3.03 13.55 -13.35
CA LEU A 132 1.91 12.88 -14.00
C LEU A 132 2.37 11.70 -14.88
N ILE A 133 3.42 11.89 -15.69
CA ILE A 133 3.98 10.81 -16.50
C ILE A 133 4.46 9.65 -15.62
N LEU A 134 5.13 9.93 -14.51
CA LEU A 134 5.59 8.88 -13.59
C LEU A 134 4.42 8.05 -13.06
N ILE A 135 3.36 8.71 -12.54
CA ILE A 135 2.15 8.06 -12.02
C ILE A 135 1.46 7.24 -13.11
N LEU A 136 1.31 7.79 -14.32
CA LEU A 136 0.69 7.08 -15.44
C LEU A 136 1.49 5.85 -15.88
N THR A 137 2.82 5.92 -15.81
CA THR A 137 3.69 4.79 -16.18
C THR A 137 3.61 3.68 -15.14
N GLU A 138 3.60 4.04 -13.85
CA GLU A 138 3.45 3.08 -12.75
C GLU A 138 2.08 2.40 -12.80
N THR A 139 1.00 3.17 -12.85
CA THR A 139 -0.37 2.66 -12.93
C THR A 139 -0.60 1.80 -14.17
N GLY A 140 -0.12 2.23 -15.34
CA GLY A 140 -0.23 1.47 -16.59
C GLY A 140 0.48 0.10 -16.52
N GLY A 141 1.67 0.05 -15.92
CA GLY A 141 2.41 -1.20 -15.72
C GLY A 141 1.69 -2.15 -14.76
N SER A 142 1.12 -1.63 -13.68
CA SER A 142 0.33 -2.42 -12.72
C SER A 142 -0.96 -2.98 -13.33
N VAL A 143 -1.68 -2.19 -14.14
CA VAL A 143 -2.87 -2.67 -14.88
C VAL A 143 -2.53 -3.80 -15.84
N ARG A 144 -1.39 -3.70 -16.55
CA ARG A 144 -0.91 -4.77 -17.43
C ARG A 144 -0.67 -6.07 -16.66
N ILE A 145 -0.07 -6.00 -15.47
CA ILE A 145 0.17 -7.17 -14.63
C ILE A 145 -1.15 -7.77 -14.17
N LEU A 146 -2.08 -6.94 -13.67
CA LEU A 146 -3.41 -7.40 -13.25
C LEU A 146 -4.15 -8.13 -14.39
N TRP A 147 -4.08 -7.59 -15.60
CA TRP A 147 -4.68 -8.21 -16.78
C TRP A 147 -4.02 -9.55 -17.12
N GLN A 148 -2.69 -9.61 -17.06
CA GLN A 148 -1.96 -10.85 -17.32
C GLN A 148 -2.29 -11.94 -16.28
N GLN A 149 -2.50 -11.54 -15.02
CA GLN A 149 -2.80 -12.48 -13.93
C GLN A 149 -4.15 -13.19 -14.10
N GLN A 150 -5.13 -12.59 -14.80
CA GLN A 150 -6.44 -13.21 -15.04
C GLN A 150 -6.38 -14.53 -15.83
N TYR A 151 -5.32 -14.75 -16.61
CA TYR A 151 -5.14 -15.94 -17.45
C TYR A 151 -4.21 -16.98 -16.85
N THR A 152 -3.82 -16.82 -15.57
CA THR A 152 -2.85 -17.71 -14.93
C THR A 152 -3.56 -18.73 -14.05
N ASP A 153 -3.27 -20.01 -14.23
CA ASP A 153 -3.87 -21.08 -13.43
C ASP A 153 -3.26 -21.13 -12.02
N PHE A 154 -4.11 -20.97 -10.99
CA PHE A 154 -3.73 -21.14 -9.59
C PHE A 154 -3.75 -22.63 -9.22
N HIS A 155 -2.64 -23.14 -8.68
CA HIS A 155 -2.60 -24.49 -8.10
C HIS A 155 -3.27 -24.51 -6.71
N GLY A 156 -3.75 -25.69 -6.27
CA GLY A 156 -4.77 -25.91 -5.21
C GLY A 156 -4.54 -25.37 -3.78
N MET A 157 -3.51 -24.56 -3.54
CA MET A 157 -3.43 -23.66 -2.39
C MET A 157 -3.16 -22.28 -2.98
N CYS A 158 -3.98 -21.27 -2.65
CA CYS A 158 -3.93 -19.89 -3.21
C CYS A 158 -2.62 -19.13 -2.90
N LEU A 159 -1.46 -19.74 -3.12
CA LEU A 159 -0.12 -19.24 -2.90
C LEU A 159 0.51 -18.99 -4.27
N LEU A 160 1.01 -17.79 -4.45
CA LEU A 160 1.68 -17.39 -5.67
C LEU A 160 3.09 -18.01 -5.67
N ILE A 161 3.23 -19.23 -6.19
CA ILE A 161 4.52 -19.97 -6.17
C ILE A 161 5.55 -19.32 -7.12
N LYS A 162 5.12 -18.53 -8.11
CA LYS A 162 6.04 -17.88 -9.04
C LYS A 162 5.54 -16.53 -9.55
N GLY A 163 6.14 -15.45 -9.07
CA GLY A 163 5.96 -14.12 -9.66
C GLY A 163 6.50 -14.10 -11.09
N SER A 164 5.74 -13.51 -12.02
CA SER A 164 6.22 -13.32 -13.40
C SER A 164 7.45 -12.40 -13.41
N LEU A 165 8.37 -12.58 -14.36
CA LEU A 165 9.51 -11.66 -14.52
C LEU A 165 9.05 -10.20 -14.65
N GLY A 166 7.92 -9.97 -15.32
CA GLY A 166 7.29 -8.65 -15.42
C GLY A 166 6.94 -8.04 -14.07
N SER A 167 6.43 -8.82 -13.12
CA SER A 167 6.10 -8.32 -11.77
C SER A 167 7.34 -7.88 -10.99
N LYS A 168 8.47 -8.57 -11.16
CA LYS A 168 9.74 -8.19 -10.51
C LYS A 168 10.27 -6.85 -11.05
N TYR A 169 10.31 -6.70 -12.38
CA TYR A 169 10.75 -5.44 -12.99
C TYR A 169 9.84 -4.28 -12.63
N GLN A 170 8.52 -4.48 -12.63
CA GLN A 170 7.58 -3.44 -12.22
C GLN A 170 7.77 -3.02 -10.77
N THR A 171 8.03 -3.96 -9.86
CA THR A 171 8.28 -3.65 -8.44
C THR A 171 9.54 -2.79 -8.27
N ILE A 172 10.62 -3.10 -8.99
CA ILE A 172 11.85 -2.29 -8.98
C ILE A 172 11.60 -0.92 -9.60
N PHE A 173 10.82 -0.85 -10.67
CA PHE A 173 10.50 0.42 -11.32
C PHE A 173 9.66 1.33 -10.42
N GLY A 174 8.61 0.80 -9.78
CA GLY A 174 7.80 1.51 -8.78
C GLY A 174 8.64 2.02 -7.61
N PHE A 175 9.60 1.21 -7.13
CA PHE A 175 10.57 1.63 -6.11
C PHE A 175 11.36 2.87 -6.53
N ILE A 176 11.86 2.91 -7.77
CA ILE A 176 12.62 4.05 -8.30
C ILE A 176 11.73 5.29 -8.37
N ILE A 177 10.47 5.15 -8.80
CA ILE A 177 9.51 6.25 -8.87
C ILE A 177 9.24 6.82 -7.48
N HIS A 178 8.93 5.95 -6.51
CA HIS A 178 8.69 6.34 -5.12
C HIS A 178 9.90 7.08 -4.52
N CYS A 179 11.12 6.55 -4.74
CA CYS A 179 12.35 7.21 -4.29
C CYS A 179 12.55 8.58 -4.97
N THR A 180 12.22 8.68 -6.25
CA THR A 180 12.34 9.94 -7.02
C THR A 180 11.36 10.98 -6.49
N LEU A 181 10.10 10.62 -6.24
CA LEU A 181 9.08 11.53 -5.71
C LEU A 181 9.43 12.00 -4.30
N ILE A 182 9.82 11.08 -3.41
CA ILE A 182 10.26 11.39 -2.05
C ILE A 182 11.51 12.28 -2.09
N GLY A 183 12.49 11.93 -2.94
CA GLY A 183 13.72 12.69 -3.12
C GLY A 183 13.47 14.11 -3.62
N LEU A 184 12.65 14.30 -4.66
CA LEU A 184 12.28 15.63 -5.16
C LEU A 184 11.58 16.47 -4.09
N THR A 185 10.69 15.84 -3.31
CA THR A 185 10.00 16.50 -2.19
C THR A 185 11.01 16.97 -1.15
N LEU A 186 11.89 16.07 -0.68
CA LEU A 186 12.89 16.37 0.35
C LEU A 186 13.92 17.40 -0.11
N ILE A 187 14.47 17.27 -1.33
CA ILE A 187 15.51 18.17 -1.85
C ILE A 187 14.99 19.59 -1.89
N LYS A 188 13.87 19.84 -2.58
CA LYS A 188 13.37 21.21 -2.76
C LYS A 188 12.99 21.83 -1.42
N TYR A 189 12.52 21.00 -0.51
CA TYR A 189 12.17 21.39 0.82
C TYR A 189 13.37 21.75 1.70
N PHE A 190 14.45 20.96 1.66
CA PHE A 190 15.72 21.31 2.31
C PHE A 190 16.30 22.61 1.74
N PHE A 191 16.20 22.83 0.44
CA PHE A 191 16.59 24.09 -0.18
C PHE A 191 15.72 25.26 0.28
N ALA A 192 14.39 25.07 0.42
CA ALA A 192 13.50 26.09 0.96
C ALA A 192 13.86 26.46 2.41
N LEU A 193 14.20 25.47 3.24
CA LEU A 193 14.66 25.70 4.61
C LEU A 193 15.96 26.51 4.65
N ARG A 194 16.95 26.15 3.82
CA ARG A 194 18.22 26.89 3.72
C ARG A 194 18.06 28.31 3.19
N ALA A 195 17.05 28.55 2.35
CA ALA A 195 16.73 29.88 1.80
C ALA A 195 16.02 30.83 2.80
N GLY A 196 15.91 30.45 4.08
CA GLY A 196 15.40 31.32 5.14
C GLY A 196 13.93 31.11 5.52
N TRP A 197 13.20 30.20 4.86
CA TRP A 197 11.84 29.83 5.28
C TRP A 197 11.80 29.04 6.59
N GLY A 198 12.94 28.51 7.06
CA GLY A 198 13.04 27.77 8.33
C GLY A 198 12.80 28.59 9.59
N ARG A 199 12.71 29.93 9.50
CA ARG A 199 12.40 30.81 10.65
C ARG A 199 10.90 30.88 10.99
N ALA A 200 10.02 30.42 10.09
CA ALA A 200 8.60 30.33 10.37
C ALA A 200 8.31 29.03 11.15
N PRO A 201 7.83 29.10 12.41
CA PRO A 201 7.62 27.92 13.27
C PRO A 201 6.54 26.95 12.77
N LEU A 202 5.71 27.36 11.80
CA LEU A 202 4.66 26.54 11.19
C LEU A 202 5.19 25.62 10.07
N VAL A 203 6.09 26.14 9.23
CA VAL A 203 7.12 25.30 8.55
C VAL A 203 7.98 24.70 9.68
N SER A 204 9.03 23.90 9.57
CA SER A 204 9.67 23.26 10.76
C SER A 204 8.78 22.27 11.56
N LEU A 205 7.61 22.64 12.10
CA LEU A 205 6.67 21.71 12.74
C LEU A 205 6.06 20.75 11.71
N VAL A 206 5.45 21.30 10.66
CA VAL A 206 5.02 20.53 9.48
C VAL A 206 6.19 19.74 8.90
N VAL A 207 7.43 20.21 9.13
CA VAL A 207 8.60 19.56 8.57
C VAL A 207 8.97 18.27 9.25
N ARG A 208 9.01 18.32 10.58
CA ARG A 208 9.36 17.18 11.44
C ARG A 208 8.32 16.07 11.34
N ASP A 209 7.06 16.45 11.23
CA ASP A 209 5.95 15.50 11.17
C ASP A 209 5.94 14.79 9.80
N ASN A 210 6.18 15.53 8.71
CA ASN A 210 6.24 14.94 7.36
C ASN A 210 7.54 14.16 7.08
N SER A 211 8.69 14.54 7.65
CA SER A 211 9.95 13.82 7.41
C SER A 211 9.91 12.40 7.99
N THR A 212 9.25 12.23 9.13
CA THR A 212 9.04 10.91 9.74
C THR A 212 8.24 10.01 8.81
N VAL A 213 7.13 10.52 8.25
CA VAL A 213 6.30 9.80 7.27
C VAL A 213 7.13 9.39 6.05
N TYR A 214 7.87 10.32 5.43
CA TYR A 214 8.68 10.00 4.24
C TYR A 214 9.77 8.96 4.52
N ALA A 215 10.41 9.00 5.68
CA ALA A 215 11.39 7.99 6.08
C ALA A 215 10.73 6.62 6.26
N THR A 216 9.54 6.56 6.86
CA THR A 216 8.78 5.31 6.99
C THR A 216 8.39 4.76 5.62
N ILE A 217 7.93 5.59 4.66
CA ILE A 217 7.60 5.12 3.30
C ILE A 217 8.84 4.50 2.64
N LEU A 218 9.98 5.19 2.71
CA LEU A 218 11.22 4.70 2.10
C LEU A 218 11.65 3.35 2.69
N PHE A 219 11.61 3.20 4.02
CA PHE A 219 11.94 1.95 4.70
C PHE A 219 11.05 0.79 4.26
N LEU A 220 9.74 1.02 4.11
CA LEU A 220 8.81 0.00 3.65
C LEU A 220 9.05 -0.41 2.21
N VAL A 221 9.24 0.56 1.33
CA VAL A 221 9.46 0.30 -0.10
C VAL A 221 10.77 -0.49 -0.29
N ILE A 222 11.82 -0.19 0.48
CA ILE A 222 13.05 -1.02 0.56
C ILE A 222 12.74 -2.43 1.06
N SER A 223 11.97 -2.57 2.13
CA SER A 223 11.62 -3.87 2.72
C SER A 223 10.87 -4.75 1.72
N VAL A 224 9.95 -4.18 0.94
CA VAL A 224 9.20 -4.89 -0.11
C VAL A 224 10.14 -5.40 -1.21
N VAL A 225 11.08 -4.56 -1.69
CA VAL A 225 12.03 -4.95 -2.75
C VAL A 225 12.96 -6.07 -2.27
N ILE A 226 13.53 -5.94 -1.07
CA ILE A 226 14.39 -6.98 -0.50
C ILE A 226 13.63 -8.31 -0.41
N MET A 227 12.40 -8.29 0.07
CA MET A 227 11.60 -9.50 0.25
C MET A 227 11.13 -10.11 -1.08
N CYS A 228 10.83 -9.29 -2.08
CA CYS A 228 10.57 -9.76 -3.45
C CYS A 228 11.82 -10.44 -4.04
N GLY A 229 13.01 -9.92 -3.75
CA GLY A 229 14.28 -10.52 -4.16
C GLY A 229 14.61 -11.82 -3.43
N LEU A 230 14.12 -12.02 -2.21
CA LEU A 230 14.38 -13.21 -1.39
C LEU A 230 13.46 -14.41 -1.71
N GLU A 231 12.53 -14.27 -2.67
CA GLU A 231 11.58 -15.32 -3.12
C GLU A 231 10.89 -16.10 -1.98
N ARG A 232 10.69 -15.48 -0.81
CA ARG A 232 10.06 -16.13 0.33
C ARG A 232 8.54 -16.08 0.22
N GLU A 233 7.91 -17.19 0.60
CA GLU A 233 6.45 -17.38 0.74
C GLU A 233 5.75 -16.38 1.70
N ARG A 234 6.53 -15.52 2.38
CA ARG A 234 6.06 -14.49 3.32
C ARG A 234 5.48 -13.23 2.65
N ALA A 235 5.42 -13.18 1.32
CA ALA A 235 4.96 -12.00 0.57
C ALA A 235 3.55 -11.53 0.98
N VAL A 236 2.64 -12.45 1.33
CA VAL A 236 1.25 -12.11 1.73
C VAL A 236 1.20 -11.33 3.05
N ALA A 237 1.93 -11.77 4.08
CA ALA A 237 2.01 -11.07 5.36
C ALA A 237 2.60 -9.66 5.21
N ILE A 238 3.50 -9.48 4.25
CA ILE A 238 4.16 -8.20 3.98
C ILE A 238 3.23 -7.26 3.21
N ILE A 239 2.52 -7.75 2.17
CA ILE A 239 1.51 -6.96 1.45
C ILE A 239 0.48 -6.40 2.43
N LEU A 240 0.05 -7.20 3.40
CA LEU A 240 -0.83 -6.77 4.47
C LEU A 240 -0.23 -5.67 5.35
N PHE A 241 0.99 -5.88 5.83
CA PHE A 241 1.70 -4.91 6.65
C PHE A 241 1.88 -3.57 5.91
N VAL A 242 2.16 -3.64 4.62
CA VAL A 242 2.28 -2.52 3.70
C VAL A 242 0.97 -1.78 3.54
N ILE A 243 -0.18 -2.46 3.40
CA ILE A 243 -1.51 -1.83 3.31
C ILE A 243 -1.85 -1.07 4.60
N ILE A 244 -1.57 -1.61 5.79
CA ILE A 244 -1.81 -0.90 7.07
C ILE A 244 -1.06 0.40 7.08
N ILE A 245 0.23 0.33 6.77
CA ILE A 245 1.11 1.45 6.98
C ILE A 245 0.87 2.49 5.90
N PHE A 246 0.56 2.08 4.67
CA PHE A 246 0.08 3.01 3.65
C PHE A 246 -1.25 3.66 4.04
N GLY A 247 -2.20 2.93 4.62
CA GLY A 247 -3.43 3.50 5.17
C GLY A 247 -3.16 4.52 6.27
N ALA A 248 -2.37 4.15 7.28
CA ALA A 248 -1.99 5.01 8.39
C ALA A 248 -1.23 6.26 7.93
N MET A 249 -0.33 6.12 6.95
CA MET A 249 0.43 7.25 6.41
C MET A 249 -0.42 8.15 5.52
N ALA A 250 -1.34 7.58 4.73
CA ALA A 250 -2.29 8.38 3.99
C ALA A 250 -3.17 9.21 4.94
N LEU A 251 -3.56 8.65 6.08
CA LEU A 251 -4.27 9.36 7.15
C LEU A 251 -3.44 10.46 7.82
N LEU A 252 -2.16 10.21 8.09
CA LEU A 252 -1.26 11.23 8.63
C LEU A 252 -1.01 12.41 7.67
N MET A 253 -1.22 12.20 6.37
CA MET A 253 -0.97 13.21 5.35
C MET A 253 -2.21 13.99 4.89
N ALA A 254 -3.41 13.50 5.18
CA ALA A 254 -4.70 14.06 4.80
C ALA A 254 -5.23 15.02 5.86
#